data_AF-A0A061JAF9-F1
#
_entry.id   AF-A0A061JAF9-F1
#
_cell.length_a   1.000
_cell.length_b   1.000
_cell.length_c   1.000
_cell.angle_alpha   90.00
_cell.angle_beta   90.00
_cell.angle_gamma   90.00
#
_symmetry.space_group_name_H-M   'P 1'
#
loop_
_entity.id
_entity.type
_entity.pdbx_description
1 polymer ?
#
loop_
_entity_poly.entity_id
_entity_poly.type
_entity_poly.pdbx_seq_one_letter_code
_entity_poly.pdbx_strand_id
1 'polypeptide(L)'
;MPFLPFFIERVADNFRTRQAELREESFGFLSNLCETLRVDFMPYLSDSIGCALQTINEDRTHYTNKHLLAEGCMRYVNTMNSGEKSGDASSEESEEESDAEEIHARVRTADVEEKSSAVYFIGVCAEVLLADFGAAWIDVCWPVLIELDAYFHSNIRCSALVALAKMAKAAQGSEPVVRSLAKDTLTLYARRLLDNLINDTLLPCIYEERDKEVVASACDAFAVLFDHFGPQALNMGVDAFVQAATALLKQSTACQQSHEDDDDEEEEDECPPTGNATMELGEDHDGVLMDAVCDMIESFSKAYGPSVKAYVDAIFPFLLPYAADDRPSEDVVMATGCIATIIEAMGAASEPYVEDAVSLALHLIDTTDESSAKANCAYLLRVLVECCPSRFDNASAANPLLQALWGIAGSQDEIPAAVDNAASATCTMVRCLSPIVVPLLTVVPALLERIPMRVDRTENTNAIRTLIHLLTVQREFTTTHVCVAMVRCVATVLAALTVEEEQKRLLVAQGVTPFIDEFRNEWREACAQLPMELRSALEHNGCCC
;
A
#
# COMPACT_ATOMS: atom_id res chain seq x y z
N MET A 1 -25.80 8.84 -18.24
CA MET A 1 -25.26 10.18 -18.53
C MET A 1 -25.64 10.62 -19.94
N PRO A 2 -26.31 11.78 -20.15
CA PRO A 2 -26.90 12.14 -21.45
C PRO A 2 -25.89 12.40 -22.57
N PHE A 3 -24.64 12.75 -22.25
CA PHE A 3 -23.60 13.04 -23.23
C PHE A 3 -22.64 11.87 -23.48
N LEU A 4 -22.82 10.74 -22.79
CA LEU A 4 -21.91 9.60 -22.88
C LEU A 4 -21.76 9.04 -24.32
N PRO A 5 -22.84 8.86 -25.10
CA PRO A 5 -22.70 8.39 -26.48
C PRO A 5 -21.82 9.29 -27.36
N PHE A 6 -21.88 10.61 -27.15
CA PHE A 6 -21.05 11.56 -27.87
C PHE A 6 -19.56 11.37 -27.55
N PHE A 7 -19.21 11.17 -26.28
CA PHE A 7 -17.81 10.95 -25.88
C PHE A 7 -17.28 9.60 -26.38
N ILE A 8 -18.08 8.53 -26.33
CA ILE A 8 -17.70 7.22 -26.87
C ILE A 8 -17.41 7.29 -28.38
N GLU A 9 -18.21 8.05 -29.14
CA GLU A 9 -17.97 8.26 -30.57
C GLU A 9 -16.63 8.97 -30.82
N ARG A 10 -16.30 9.98 -30.00
CA ARG A 10 -15.01 10.69 -30.10
C ARG A 10 -13.83 9.79 -29.74
N VAL A 11 -13.95 8.93 -28.75
CA VAL A 11 -12.95 7.91 -28.42
C VAL A 11 -12.69 6.99 -29.62
N ALA A 12 -13.75 6.51 -30.27
CA ALA A 12 -13.62 5.66 -31.46
C ALA A 12 -12.95 6.40 -32.63
N ASP A 13 -13.22 7.70 -32.80
CA ASP A 13 -12.55 8.53 -33.81
C ASP A 13 -11.05 8.71 -33.47
N ASN A 14 -10.72 8.93 -32.19
CA ASN A 14 -9.35 9.11 -31.71
C ASN A 14 -8.46 7.89 -32.01
N PHE A 15 -8.96 6.67 -31.79
CA PHE A 15 -8.23 5.43 -32.11
C PHE A 15 -7.90 5.26 -33.60
N ARG A 16 -8.62 5.95 -34.49
CA ARG A 16 -8.33 5.96 -35.94
C ARG A 16 -7.29 7.00 -36.34
N THR A 17 -6.88 7.87 -35.43
CA THR A 17 -5.87 8.89 -35.70
C THR A 17 -4.46 8.31 -35.59
N ARG A 18 -3.48 9.04 -36.15
CA ARG A 18 -2.06 8.72 -35.98
C ARG A 18 -1.41 9.40 -34.76
N GLN A 19 -2.18 10.10 -33.93
CA GLN A 19 -1.66 10.79 -32.74
C GLN A 19 -1.67 9.85 -31.53
N ALA A 20 -0.50 9.41 -31.08
CA ALA A 20 -0.38 8.46 -29.98
C ALA A 20 -0.88 9.03 -28.65
N GLU A 21 -0.51 10.28 -28.32
CA GLU A 21 -1.00 11.01 -27.14
C GLU A 21 -2.54 11.01 -27.05
N LEU A 22 -3.24 11.22 -28.18
CA LEU A 22 -4.70 11.23 -28.18
C LEU A 22 -5.31 9.84 -27.96
N ARG A 23 -4.62 8.78 -28.39
CA ARG A 23 -5.04 7.38 -28.17
C ARG A 23 -4.76 6.94 -26.73
N GLU A 24 -3.62 7.34 -26.18
CA GLU A 24 -3.26 7.19 -24.76
C GLU A 24 -4.34 7.79 -23.85
N GLU A 25 -4.66 9.07 -24.03
CA GLU A 25 -5.72 9.78 -23.29
C GLU A 25 -7.10 9.13 -23.48
N SER A 26 -7.33 8.46 -24.61
CA SER A 26 -8.58 7.73 -24.85
C SER A 26 -8.69 6.48 -23.97
N PHE A 27 -7.58 5.77 -23.71
CA PHE A 27 -7.56 4.67 -22.73
C PHE A 27 -7.70 5.17 -21.29
N GLY A 28 -7.07 6.31 -20.96
CA GLY A 28 -7.28 6.99 -19.67
C GLY A 28 -8.75 7.37 -19.45
N PHE A 29 -9.41 7.95 -20.45
CA PHE A 29 -10.84 8.25 -20.41
C PHE A 29 -11.71 6.99 -20.22
N LEU A 30 -11.41 5.90 -20.96
CA LEU A 30 -12.14 4.65 -20.83
C LEU A 30 -11.96 4.00 -19.45
N SER A 31 -10.78 4.13 -18.84
CA SER A 31 -10.49 3.66 -17.48
C SER A 31 -11.38 4.38 -16.46
N ASN A 32 -11.36 5.71 -16.45
CA ASN A 32 -12.22 6.55 -15.60
C ASN A 32 -13.71 6.25 -15.80
N LEU A 33 -14.10 5.99 -17.05
CA LEU A 33 -15.48 5.66 -17.37
C LEU A 33 -15.88 4.28 -16.83
N CYS A 34 -15.00 3.29 -16.93
CA CYS A 34 -15.20 1.96 -16.36
C CYS A 34 -15.40 2.05 -14.84
N GLU A 35 -14.53 2.76 -14.12
CA GLU A 35 -14.65 2.99 -12.67
C GLU A 35 -15.97 3.68 -12.29
N THR A 36 -16.38 4.66 -13.09
CA THR A 36 -17.60 5.45 -12.85
C THR A 36 -18.88 4.63 -13.11
N LEU A 37 -18.93 3.88 -14.21
CA LEU A 37 -20.12 3.13 -14.63
C LEU A 37 -20.19 1.73 -14.02
N ARG A 38 -19.05 1.14 -13.65
CA ARG A 38 -18.92 -0.24 -13.17
C ARG A 38 -19.60 -1.20 -14.15
N VAL A 39 -20.52 -2.03 -13.68
CA VAL A 39 -21.28 -3.01 -14.51
C VAL A 39 -22.00 -2.36 -15.69
N ASP A 40 -22.38 -1.08 -15.60
CA ASP A 40 -23.00 -0.36 -16.73
C ASP A 40 -22.03 -0.07 -17.89
N PHE A 41 -20.73 -0.36 -17.74
CA PHE A 41 -19.72 -0.27 -18.80
C PHE A 41 -19.75 -1.47 -19.77
N MET A 42 -20.37 -2.59 -19.39
CA MET A 42 -20.43 -3.83 -20.18
C MET A 42 -20.80 -3.65 -21.67
N PRO A 43 -21.73 -2.75 -22.06
CA PRO A 43 -22.05 -2.51 -23.48
C PRO A 43 -20.89 -2.01 -24.33
N TYR A 44 -19.84 -1.42 -23.71
CA TYR A 44 -18.68 -0.85 -24.39
C TYR A 44 -17.44 -1.76 -24.32
N LEU A 45 -17.44 -2.72 -23.39
CA LEU A 45 -16.27 -3.53 -23.05
C LEU A 45 -15.65 -4.23 -24.26
N SER A 46 -16.48 -4.85 -25.12
CA SER A 46 -15.98 -5.62 -26.27
C SER A 46 -15.16 -4.77 -27.24
N ASP A 47 -15.68 -3.60 -27.60
CA ASP A 47 -15.01 -2.70 -28.54
C ASP A 47 -13.76 -2.10 -27.89
N SER A 48 -13.84 -1.70 -26.62
CA SER A 48 -12.72 -1.12 -25.88
C SER A 48 -11.56 -2.11 -25.67
N ILE A 49 -11.85 -3.35 -25.27
CA ILE A 49 -10.83 -4.41 -25.14
C ILE A 49 -10.26 -4.77 -26.51
N GLY A 50 -11.10 -4.82 -27.55
CA GLY A 50 -10.63 -5.03 -28.93
C GLY A 50 -9.61 -3.97 -29.36
N CYS A 51 -9.88 -2.69 -29.09
CA CYS A 51 -8.93 -1.61 -29.35
C CYS A 51 -7.64 -1.74 -28.52
N ALA A 52 -7.74 -2.08 -27.23
CA ALA A 52 -6.58 -2.26 -26.36
C ALA A 52 -5.67 -3.39 -26.86
N LEU A 53 -6.24 -4.56 -27.17
CA LEU A 53 -5.51 -5.70 -27.72
C LEU A 53 -4.89 -5.39 -29.07
N GLN A 54 -5.58 -4.62 -29.92
CA GLN A 54 -5.01 -4.16 -31.18
C GLN A 54 -3.78 -3.27 -30.93
N THR A 55 -3.87 -2.27 -30.05
CA THR A 55 -2.74 -1.40 -29.69
C THR A 55 -1.58 -2.20 -29.10
N ILE A 56 -1.85 -3.20 -28.26
CA ILE A 56 -0.80 -4.02 -27.63
C ILE A 56 -0.07 -4.89 -28.67
N ASN A 57 -0.79 -5.47 -29.63
CA ASN A 57 -0.20 -6.32 -30.66
C ASN A 57 0.43 -5.54 -31.82
N GLU A 58 0.08 -4.27 -32.00
CA GLU A 58 0.68 -3.43 -33.03
C GLU A 58 2.07 -2.95 -32.58
N ASP A 59 3.12 -3.54 -33.15
CA ASP A 59 4.48 -3.02 -33.01
C ASP A 59 4.68 -1.80 -33.91
N ARG A 60 4.44 -0.62 -33.33
CA ARG A 60 4.67 0.69 -33.98
C ARG A 60 6.10 1.20 -33.77
N THR A 61 6.95 0.40 -33.13
CA THR A 61 8.37 0.68 -32.90
C THR A 61 9.11 0.75 -34.23
N HIS A 62 9.70 1.90 -34.56
CA HIS A 62 10.44 2.07 -35.80
C HIS A 62 11.89 1.57 -35.65
N TYR A 63 12.15 0.35 -36.13
CA TYR A 63 13.51 -0.18 -36.23
C TYR A 63 14.19 0.32 -37.49
N THR A 64 15.32 1.03 -37.35
CA THR A 64 16.20 1.35 -38.47
C THR A 64 17.46 0.48 -38.37
N ASN A 65 17.43 -0.68 -39.01
CA ASN A 65 18.61 -1.52 -39.14
C ASN A 65 19.56 -0.87 -40.15
N LYS A 66 20.79 -0.54 -39.74
CA LYS A 66 21.83 -0.04 -40.66
C LYS A 66 22.64 -1.16 -41.32
N HIS A 67 22.39 -2.43 -40.99
CA HIS A 67 23.20 -3.55 -41.46
C HIS A 67 22.44 -4.53 -42.37
N LEU A 68 23.09 -4.95 -43.45
CA LEU A 68 22.51 -5.78 -44.53
C LEU A 68 22.43 -7.29 -44.18
N LEU A 69 22.96 -7.73 -43.04
CA LEU A 69 23.10 -9.16 -42.69
C LEU A 69 22.45 -9.58 -41.36
N ALA A 70 21.81 -8.68 -40.62
CA ALA A 70 21.21 -8.98 -39.31
C ALA A 70 19.79 -9.59 -39.40
N GLU A 71 19.56 -10.52 -40.33
CA GLU A 71 18.25 -11.14 -40.58
C GLU A 71 17.93 -12.31 -39.63
N GLY A 72 18.71 -12.52 -38.55
CA GLY A 72 18.68 -13.79 -37.80
C GLY A 72 18.65 -13.77 -36.26
N CYS A 73 18.83 -12.63 -35.58
CA CYS A 73 19.04 -12.65 -34.12
C CYS A 73 17.86 -12.19 -33.23
N MET A 74 16.73 -11.74 -33.78
CA MET A 74 15.57 -11.35 -32.96
C MET A 74 14.33 -12.12 -33.38
N ARG A 75 13.85 -13.03 -32.50
CA ARG A 75 12.72 -13.92 -32.77
C ARG A 75 11.35 -13.23 -32.91
N TYR A 76 11.27 -11.92 -32.67
CA TYR A 76 10.00 -11.17 -32.62
C TYR A 76 10.01 -9.82 -33.36
N VAL A 77 10.68 -9.70 -34.52
CA VAL A 77 10.56 -8.46 -35.31
C VAL A 77 10.35 -8.77 -36.80
N ASN A 78 9.19 -8.41 -37.32
CA ASN A 78 8.87 -8.48 -38.76
C ASN A 78 9.59 -7.34 -39.49
N THR A 79 10.74 -7.62 -40.08
CA THR A 79 11.52 -6.66 -40.88
C THR A 79 10.82 -6.42 -42.24
N MET A 80 10.23 -5.24 -42.46
CA MET A 80 9.81 -4.82 -43.80
C MET A 80 10.99 -4.21 -44.56
N ASN A 81 11.42 -4.90 -45.61
CA ASN A 81 12.52 -4.50 -46.48
C ASN A 81 12.08 -3.37 -47.43
N SER A 82 12.57 -2.14 -47.25
CA SER A 82 12.51 -1.11 -48.29
C SER A 82 13.87 -1.01 -48.98
N GLY A 83 14.01 -1.74 -50.08
CA GLY A 83 15.20 -1.65 -50.92
C GLY A 83 15.22 -0.37 -51.75
N GLU A 84 16.40 0.23 -51.88
CA GLU A 84 16.88 0.82 -53.14
C GLU A 84 18.41 0.93 -53.13
N LYS A 85 19.04 0.38 -54.17
CA LYS A 85 20.49 0.35 -54.40
C LYS A 85 20.96 1.62 -55.10
N SER A 86 22.09 2.16 -54.65
CA SER A 86 23.10 2.91 -55.41
C SER A 86 24.28 3.08 -54.43
N GLY A 87 25.50 2.57 -54.61
CA GLY A 87 26.26 2.31 -55.81
C GLY A 87 27.48 3.23 -55.83
N ASP A 88 28.53 2.95 -55.04
CA ASP A 88 29.91 3.24 -55.44
C ASP A 88 30.91 2.45 -54.58
N ALA A 89 32.00 2.02 -55.20
CA ALA A 89 33.04 1.17 -54.63
C ALA A 89 34.33 1.98 -54.42
N SER A 90 34.86 1.98 -53.20
CA SER A 90 36.29 2.20 -52.98
C SER A 90 36.76 1.42 -51.76
N SER A 91 37.61 0.43 -52.01
CA SER A 91 38.28 -0.40 -51.03
C SER A 91 39.51 0.33 -50.48
N GLU A 92 39.62 0.48 -49.16
CA GLU A 92 40.90 0.54 -48.46
C GLU A 92 40.78 -0.20 -47.12
N GLU A 93 41.78 -1.05 -46.86
CA GLU A 93 41.92 -1.95 -45.73
C GLU A 93 41.98 -1.17 -44.40
N SER A 94 41.22 -1.60 -43.40
CA SER A 94 41.43 -1.22 -42.00
C SER A 94 41.15 -2.44 -41.10
N GLU A 95 41.98 -2.55 -40.08
CA GLU A 95 42.22 -3.69 -39.22
C GLU A 95 40.95 -4.11 -38.44
N GLU A 96 40.69 -5.42 -38.40
CA GLU A 96 39.56 -6.03 -37.68
C GLU A 96 39.73 -5.86 -36.16
N GLU A 97 39.28 -4.74 -35.61
CA GLU A 97 38.68 -4.73 -34.27
C GLU A 97 37.28 -5.32 -34.40
N SER A 98 36.98 -6.34 -33.60
CA SER A 98 35.66 -6.97 -33.50
C SER A 98 34.69 -5.99 -32.83
N ASP A 99 34.28 -4.96 -33.56
CA ASP A 99 33.19 -4.09 -33.18
C ASP A 99 31.92 -4.95 -33.08
N ALA A 100 31.38 -5.11 -31.87
CA ALA A 100 30.02 -5.57 -31.70
C ALA A 100 29.12 -4.52 -32.37
N GLU A 101 28.73 -4.80 -33.62
CA GLU A 101 28.05 -3.89 -34.53
C GLU A 101 26.76 -3.33 -33.90
N GLU A 102 26.77 -2.03 -33.60
CA GLU A 102 25.74 -1.32 -32.83
C GLU A 102 24.41 -1.25 -33.60
N ILE A 103 23.38 -1.96 -33.13
CA ILE A 103 22.02 -1.89 -33.67
C ILE A 103 21.30 -0.69 -33.04
N HIS A 104 21.00 0.35 -33.83
CA HIS A 104 20.23 1.51 -33.35
C HIS A 104 18.71 1.30 -33.53
N ALA A 105 17.97 1.14 -32.43
CA ALA A 105 16.51 1.19 -32.41
C ALA A 105 16.02 2.63 -32.11
N ARG A 106 15.02 3.14 -32.86
CA ARG A 106 14.35 4.42 -32.55
C ARG A 106 12.94 4.15 -32.06
N VAL A 107 12.79 4.15 -30.74
CA VAL A 107 11.50 4.03 -30.07
C VAL A 107 10.89 5.43 -29.93
N ARG A 108 9.61 5.57 -30.30
CA ARG A 108 8.85 6.78 -29.99
C ARG A 108 8.18 6.58 -28.64
N THR A 109 8.55 7.38 -27.65
CA THR A 109 8.00 7.31 -26.29
C THR A 109 6.47 7.34 -26.29
N ALA A 110 5.85 8.20 -27.11
CA ALA A 110 4.39 8.28 -27.17
C ALA A 110 3.70 6.97 -27.62
N ASP A 111 4.34 6.16 -28.47
CA ASP A 111 3.78 4.85 -28.87
C ASP A 111 3.94 3.80 -27.75
N VAL A 112 4.93 3.97 -26.87
CA VAL A 112 5.11 3.14 -25.65
C VAL A 112 4.07 3.52 -24.60
N GLU A 113 3.89 4.81 -24.33
CA GLU A 113 2.92 5.29 -23.34
C GLU A 113 1.48 4.91 -23.72
N GLU A 114 1.14 4.97 -25.01
CA GLU A 114 -0.14 4.45 -25.49
C GLU A 114 -0.31 2.95 -25.20
N LYS A 115 0.73 2.14 -25.48
CA LYS A 115 0.69 0.68 -25.24
C LYS A 115 0.58 0.39 -23.74
N SER A 116 1.33 1.12 -22.91
CA SER A 116 1.25 1.07 -21.45
C SER A 116 -0.17 1.39 -20.96
N SER A 117 -0.77 2.48 -21.45
CA SER A 117 -2.14 2.88 -21.13
C SER A 117 -3.19 1.85 -21.56
N ALA A 118 -2.99 1.17 -22.69
CA ALA A 118 -3.85 0.09 -23.14
C ALA A 118 -3.81 -1.12 -22.20
N VAL A 119 -2.62 -1.51 -21.73
CA VAL A 119 -2.42 -2.58 -20.74
C VAL A 119 -3.08 -2.21 -19.41
N TYR A 120 -2.81 -0.99 -18.92
CA TYR A 120 -3.40 -0.45 -17.71
C TYR A 120 -4.94 -0.50 -17.76
N PHE A 121 -5.53 -0.07 -18.88
CA PHE A 121 -6.99 -0.09 -19.08
C PHE A 121 -7.58 -1.51 -18.97
N ILE A 122 -6.92 -2.53 -19.51
CA ILE A 122 -7.36 -3.94 -19.34
C ILE A 122 -7.36 -4.32 -17.86
N GLY A 123 -6.30 -3.96 -17.13
CA GLY A 123 -6.21 -4.19 -15.69
C GLY A 123 -7.33 -3.50 -14.91
N VAL A 124 -7.65 -2.24 -15.22
CA VAL A 124 -8.78 -1.49 -14.62
C VAL A 124 -10.10 -2.20 -14.89
N CYS A 125 -10.35 -2.64 -16.12
CA CYS A 125 -11.58 -3.39 -16.44
C CYS A 125 -11.71 -4.66 -15.59
N ALA A 126 -10.63 -5.43 -15.45
CA ALA A 126 -10.63 -6.63 -14.62
C ALA A 126 -10.91 -6.32 -13.14
N GLU A 127 -10.27 -5.28 -12.60
CA GLU A 127 -10.43 -4.87 -11.21
C GLU A 127 -11.83 -4.32 -10.88
N VAL A 128 -12.41 -3.53 -11.78
CA VAL A 128 -13.70 -2.87 -11.55
C VAL A 128 -14.86 -3.84 -11.78
N LEU A 129 -14.80 -4.64 -12.84
CA LEU A 129 -15.88 -5.56 -13.23
C LEU A 129 -15.81 -6.89 -12.48
N LEU A 130 -14.63 -7.31 -12.01
CA LEU A 130 -14.42 -8.55 -11.26
C LEU A 130 -15.07 -9.75 -11.97
N ALA A 131 -16.08 -10.35 -11.34
CA ALA A 131 -16.81 -11.49 -11.88
C ALA A 131 -17.48 -11.20 -13.24
N ASP A 132 -17.92 -9.97 -13.47
CA ASP A 132 -18.55 -9.56 -14.73
C ASP A 132 -17.55 -9.43 -15.89
N PHE A 133 -16.25 -9.28 -15.59
CA PHE A 133 -15.20 -9.34 -16.61
C PHE A 133 -15.17 -10.74 -17.26
N GLY A 134 -15.33 -11.80 -16.46
CA GLY A 134 -15.56 -13.15 -16.94
C GLY A 134 -14.37 -13.85 -17.61
N ALA A 135 -14.36 -15.18 -17.57
CA ALA A 135 -13.25 -16.00 -18.05
C ALA A 135 -12.96 -15.84 -19.56
N ALA A 136 -13.96 -15.51 -20.37
CA ALA A 136 -13.77 -15.35 -21.82
C ALA A 136 -12.84 -14.16 -22.16
N TRP A 137 -12.95 -13.04 -21.43
CA TRP A 137 -12.04 -11.91 -21.62
C TRP A 137 -10.67 -12.20 -21.00
N ILE A 138 -10.63 -12.93 -19.89
CA ILE A 138 -9.36 -13.34 -19.27
C ILE A 138 -8.57 -14.25 -20.20
N ASP A 139 -9.20 -15.27 -20.79
CA ASP A 139 -8.56 -16.20 -21.72
C ASP A 139 -8.01 -15.52 -22.99
N VAL A 140 -8.57 -14.37 -23.38
CA VAL A 140 -8.11 -13.58 -24.54
C VAL A 140 -6.98 -12.62 -24.14
N CYS A 141 -7.11 -11.92 -23.01
CA CYS A 141 -6.15 -10.90 -22.62
C CYS A 141 -4.90 -11.48 -21.94
N TRP A 142 -5.04 -12.56 -21.16
CA TRP A 142 -3.95 -13.10 -20.33
C TRP A 142 -2.73 -13.52 -21.17
N PRO A 143 -2.88 -14.27 -22.28
CA PRO A 143 -1.72 -14.67 -23.09
C PRO A 143 -1.01 -13.48 -23.72
N VAL A 144 -1.74 -12.40 -24.04
CA VAL A 144 -1.14 -11.19 -24.62
C VAL A 144 -0.35 -10.42 -23.56
N LEU A 145 -0.88 -10.31 -22.35
CA LEU A 145 -0.20 -9.58 -21.27
C LEU A 145 1.02 -10.34 -20.72
N ILE A 146 0.97 -11.66 -20.61
CA ILE A 146 2.10 -12.45 -20.10
C ILE A 146 3.31 -12.39 -21.04
N GLU A 147 3.08 -12.26 -22.36
CA GLU A 147 4.17 -12.09 -23.34
C GLU A 147 4.90 -10.74 -23.18
N LEU A 148 4.28 -9.75 -22.53
CA LEU A 148 4.88 -8.44 -22.29
C LEU A 148 5.90 -8.44 -21.16
N ASP A 149 5.99 -9.50 -20.35
CA ASP A 149 6.96 -9.62 -19.25
C ASP A 149 8.42 -9.49 -19.76
N ALA A 150 8.70 -10.01 -20.95
CA ALA A 150 10.01 -9.89 -21.61
C ALA A 150 10.12 -8.68 -22.57
N TYR A 151 9.19 -7.73 -22.51
CA TYR A 151 9.18 -6.58 -23.41
C TYR A 151 10.31 -5.59 -23.09
N PHE A 152 10.89 -4.96 -24.11
CA PHE A 152 12.11 -4.14 -23.93
C PHE A 152 11.93 -2.90 -23.04
N HIS A 153 10.70 -2.42 -22.83
CA HIS A 153 10.41 -1.19 -22.10
C HIS A 153 9.82 -1.47 -20.73
N SER A 154 10.41 -0.90 -19.68
CA SER A 154 9.99 -1.06 -18.27
C SER A 154 8.53 -0.71 -18.04
N ASN A 155 8.06 0.48 -18.41
CA ASN A 155 6.67 0.92 -18.18
C ASN A 155 5.59 -0.09 -18.65
N ILE A 156 5.84 -0.78 -19.77
CA ILE A 156 4.91 -1.78 -20.30
C ILE A 156 4.96 -3.06 -19.46
N ARG A 157 6.17 -3.51 -19.07
CA ARG A 157 6.35 -4.64 -18.14
C ARG A 157 5.68 -4.36 -16.80
N CYS A 158 5.94 -3.20 -16.19
CA CYS A 158 5.31 -2.73 -14.96
C CYS A 158 3.78 -2.82 -15.04
N SER A 159 3.19 -2.21 -16.06
CA SER A 159 1.74 -2.22 -16.27
C SER A 159 1.19 -3.62 -16.49
N ALA A 160 1.93 -4.51 -17.16
CA ALA A 160 1.51 -5.89 -17.42
C ALA A 160 1.45 -6.71 -16.13
N LEU A 161 2.46 -6.63 -15.26
CA LEU A 161 2.49 -7.37 -13.99
C LEU A 161 1.28 -7.02 -13.10
N VAL A 162 1.00 -5.72 -12.93
CA VAL A 162 -0.13 -5.26 -12.12
C VAL A 162 -1.48 -5.62 -12.78
N ALA A 163 -1.59 -5.50 -14.11
CA ALA A 163 -2.80 -5.89 -14.83
C ALA A 163 -3.07 -7.40 -14.72
N LEU A 164 -2.04 -8.25 -14.78
CA LEU A 164 -2.15 -9.70 -14.57
C LEU A 164 -2.64 -10.03 -13.16
N ALA A 165 -2.14 -9.35 -12.12
CA ALA A 165 -2.64 -9.52 -10.74
C ALA A 165 -4.13 -9.17 -10.61
N LYS A 166 -4.55 -8.04 -11.22
CA LYS A 166 -5.97 -7.63 -11.27
C LYS A 166 -6.84 -8.63 -12.04
N MET A 167 -6.31 -9.22 -13.12
CA MET A 167 -6.98 -10.28 -13.86
C MET A 167 -7.08 -11.59 -13.07
N ALA A 168 -6.06 -11.96 -12.30
CA ALA A 168 -6.12 -13.12 -11.42
C ALA A 168 -7.24 -12.97 -10.38
N LYS A 169 -7.37 -11.77 -9.80
CA LYS A 169 -8.51 -11.39 -8.94
C LYS A 169 -9.85 -11.56 -9.65
N ALA A 170 -10.00 -11.05 -10.87
CA ALA A 170 -11.23 -11.21 -11.65
C ALA A 170 -11.55 -12.69 -11.98
N ALA A 171 -10.52 -13.52 -12.17
CA ALA A 171 -10.66 -14.94 -12.48
C ALA A 171 -11.35 -15.76 -11.39
N GLN A 172 -11.37 -15.27 -10.14
CA GLN A 172 -12.10 -15.89 -9.05
C GLN A 172 -13.61 -15.91 -9.29
N GLY A 173 -14.13 -14.97 -10.07
CA GLY A 173 -15.56 -14.86 -10.33
C GLY A 173 -16.35 -14.41 -9.10
N SER A 174 -17.59 -14.85 -8.99
CA SER A 174 -18.49 -14.47 -7.89
C SER A 174 -18.29 -15.30 -6.61
N GLU A 175 -17.40 -16.30 -6.64
CA GLU A 175 -17.17 -17.19 -5.51
C GLU A 175 -16.38 -16.48 -4.40
N PRO A 176 -16.88 -16.46 -3.15
CA PRO A 176 -16.26 -15.70 -2.07
C PRO A 176 -14.89 -16.28 -1.68
N VAL A 177 -13.89 -15.41 -1.56
CA VAL A 177 -12.58 -15.77 -1.00
C VAL A 177 -12.66 -15.69 0.53
N VAL A 178 -12.44 -16.80 1.22
CA VAL A 178 -12.46 -16.86 2.68
C VAL A 178 -11.04 -16.80 3.23
N ARG A 179 -10.60 -15.70 3.85
CA ARG A 179 -9.25 -15.58 4.42
C ARG A 179 -8.95 -16.70 5.45
N SER A 180 -8.32 -17.79 5.01
CA SER A 180 -8.10 -19.00 5.79
C SER A 180 -6.84 -19.71 5.31
N LEU A 181 -5.99 -20.11 6.25
CA LEU A 181 -4.80 -20.94 5.99
C LEU A 181 -5.14 -22.43 5.83
N ALA A 182 -6.32 -22.87 6.29
CA ALA A 182 -6.67 -24.29 6.33
C ALA A 182 -7.50 -24.74 5.12
N LYS A 183 -8.08 -23.80 4.37
CA LYS A 183 -9.00 -24.09 3.28
C LYS A 183 -8.73 -23.17 2.10
N ASP A 184 -8.44 -23.80 0.96
CA ASP A 184 -8.46 -23.14 -0.34
C ASP A 184 -9.91 -23.06 -0.86
N THR A 185 -10.33 -21.86 -1.21
CA THR A 185 -11.65 -21.47 -1.72
C THR A 185 -11.56 -20.88 -3.12
N LEU A 186 -10.36 -20.80 -3.69
CA LEU A 186 -10.21 -20.33 -5.06
C LEU A 186 -10.82 -21.34 -6.04
N THR A 187 -11.38 -20.84 -7.12
CA THR A 187 -11.77 -21.70 -8.23
C THR A 187 -10.50 -22.33 -8.83
N LEU A 188 -10.61 -23.53 -9.43
CA LEU A 188 -9.46 -24.18 -10.06
C LEU A 188 -8.82 -23.30 -11.15
N TYR A 189 -9.65 -22.50 -11.84
CA TYR A 189 -9.21 -21.56 -12.86
C TYR A 189 -8.38 -20.42 -12.26
N ALA A 190 -8.91 -19.74 -11.24
CA ALA A 190 -8.21 -18.66 -10.55
C ALA A 190 -6.92 -19.15 -9.87
N ARG A 191 -6.99 -20.30 -9.18
CA ARG A 191 -5.84 -20.94 -8.53
C ARG A 191 -4.70 -21.18 -9.53
N ARG A 192 -5.00 -21.76 -10.69
CA ARG A 192 -3.98 -22.02 -11.72
C ARG A 192 -3.35 -20.73 -12.25
N LEU A 193 -4.15 -19.70 -12.55
CA LEU A 193 -3.61 -18.42 -13.04
C LEU A 193 -2.74 -17.74 -11.98
N LEU A 194 -3.20 -17.76 -10.72
CA LEU A 194 -2.48 -17.21 -9.59
C LEU A 194 -1.14 -17.93 -9.35
N ASP A 195 -1.16 -19.26 -9.28
CA ASP A 195 0.04 -20.05 -9.04
C ASP A 195 1.06 -19.87 -10.18
N ASN A 196 0.62 -19.83 -11.44
CA ASN A 196 1.50 -19.55 -12.58
C ASN A 196 2.07 -18.13 -12.52
N LEU A 197 1.23 -17.11 -12.25
CA LEU A 197 1.69 -15.73 -12.13
C LEU A 197 2.76 -15.57 -11.05
N ILE A 198 2.55 -16.17 -9.87
CA ILE A 198 3.50 -16.07 -8.76
C ILE A 198 4.80 -16.81 -9.08
N ASN A 199 4.71 -18.09 -9.48
CA ASN A 199 5.89 -18.96 -9.56
C ASN A 199 6.68 -18.78 -10.87
N ASP A 200 6.00 -18.48 -11.97
CA ASP A 200 6.62 -18.43 -13.30
C ASP A 200 6.91 -16.98 -13.75
N THR A 201 6.42 -15.96 -13.02
CA THR A 201 6.56 -14.55 -13.41
C THR A 201 7.04 -13.66 -12.27
N LEU A 202 6.28 -13.52 -11.18
CA LEU A 202 6.60 -12.53 -10.14
C LEU A 202 7.85 -12.91 -9.32
N LEU A 203 7.98 -14.16 -8.89
CA LEU A 203 9.19 -14.60 -8.17
C LEU A 203 10.45 -14.53 -9.06
N PRO A 204 10.46 -15.06 -10.30
CA PRO A 204 11.57 -14.85 -11.23
C PRO A 204 11.89 -13.38 -11.46
N CYS A 205 10.88 -12.53 -11.64
CA CYS A 205 11.07 -11.08 -11.81
C CYS A 205 11.83 -10.48 -10.63
N ILE A 206 11.49 -10.81 -9.38
CA ILE A 206 12.21 -10.27 -8.21
C ILE A 206 13.70 -10.62 -8.23
N TYR A 207 14.06 -11.83 -8.67
CA TYR A 207 15.45 -12.29 -8.62
C TYR A 207 16.29 -11.88 -9.84
N GLU A 208 15.70 -11.91 -11.03
CA GLU A 208 16.42 -11.83 -12.31
C GLU A 208 16.33 -10.46 -12.98
N GLU A 209 15.30 -9.67 -12.67
CA GLU A 209 15.09 -8.36 -13.28
C GLU A 209 16.15 -7.36 -12.82
N ARG A 210 16.60 -6.51 -13.75
CA ARG A 210 17.62 -5.48 -13.50
C ARG A 210 17.02 -4.09 -13.33
N ASP A 211 15.80 -3.90 -13.81
CA ASP A 211 15.08 -2.64 -13.68
C ASP A 211 14.31 -2.58 -12.35
N LYS A 212 14.70 -1.63 -11.48
CA LYS A 212 14.12 -1.46 -10.15
C LYS A 212 12.63 -1.13 -10.18
N GLU A 213 12.16 -0.39 -11.19
CA GLU A 213 10.73 -0.02 -11.32
C GLU A 213 9.87 -1.24 -11.65
N VAL A 214 10.42 -2.18 -12.42
CA VAL A 214 9.74 -3.44 -12.77
C VAL A 214 9.66 -4.36 -11.55
N VAL A 215 10.73 -4.45 -10.75
CA VAL A 215 10.72 -5.20 -9.48
C VAL A 215 9.76 -4.57 -8.46
N ALA A 216 9.71 -3.24 -8.37
CA ALA A 216 8.73 -2.54 -7.54
C ALA A 216 7.29 -2.90 -7.98
N SER A 217 7.03 -2.92 -9.29
CA SER A 217 5.72 -3.32 -9.84
C SER A 217 5.37 -4.80 -9.58
N ALA A 218 6.37 -5.68 -9.48
CA ALA A 218 6.16 -7.06 -9.04
C ALA A 218 5.75 -7.13 -7.56
N CYS A 219 6.33 -6.28 -6.71
CA CYS A 219 5.94 -6.15 -5.31
C CYS A 219 4.49 -5.61 -5.18
N ASP A 220 4.13 -4.60 -5.97
CA ASP A 220 2.76 -4.08 -6.05
C ASP A 220 1.77 -5.16 -6.50
N ALA A 221 2.14 -5.97 -7.48
CA ALA A 221 1.34 -7.10 -7.92
C ALA A 221 1.12 -8.11 -6.78
N PHE A 222 2.14 -8.43 -5.99
CA PHE A 222 1.98 -9.26 -4.78
C PHE A 222 1.03 -8.62 -3.76
N ALA A 223 1.16 -7.32 -3.49
CA ALA A 223 0.27 -6.60 -2.58
C ALA A 223 -1.20 -6.74 -3.00
N VAL A 224 -1.50 -6.51 -4.28
CA VAL A 224 -2.84 -6.70 -4.88
C VAL A 224 -3.35 -8.13 -4.65
N LEU A 225 -2.50 -9.13 -4.82
CA LEU A 225 -2.86 -10.54 -4.65
C LEU A 225 -3.14 -10.88 -3.17
N PHE A 226 -2.32 -10.42 -2.23
CA PHE A 226 -2.53 -10.65 -0.80
C PHE A 226 -3.79 -9.94 -0.27
N ASP A 227 -4.05 -8.72 -0.69
CA ASP A 227 -5.23 -7.97 -0.25
C ASP A 227 -6.54 -8.67 -0.66
N HIS A 228 -6.55 -9.25 -1.86
CA HIS A 228 -7.71 -9.95 -2.39
C HIS A 228 -7.82 -11.39 -1.88
N PHE A 229 -6.79 -12.21 -2.06
CA PHE A 229 -6.82 -13.64 -1.75
C PHE A 229 -6.49 -13.95 -0.28
N GLY A 230 -5.98 -12.98 0.47
CA GLY A 230 -5.49 -13.18 1.82
C GLY A 230 -4.37 -14.23 1.84
N PRO A 231 -4.33 -15.11 2.86
CA PRO A 231 -3.26 -16.09 2.96
C PRO A 231 -3.32 -17.14 1.84
N GLN A 232 -4.46 -17.27 1.15
CA GLN A 232 -4.60 -18.17 0.01
C GLN A 232 -3.89 -17.67 -1.25
N ALA A 233 -3.33 -16.44 -1.25
CA ALA A 233 -2.41 -16.00 -2.28
C ALA A 233 -1.26 -17.02 -2.46
N LEU A 234 -0.80 -17.62 -1.35
CA LEU A 234 0.24 -18.63 -1.31
C LEU A 234 -0.30 -19.89 -0.62
N ASN A 235 -0.67 -20.92 -1.40
CA ASN A 235 -1.11 -22.21 -0.83
C ASN A 235 0.10 -23.08 -0.43
N MET A 236 1.13 -23.06 -1.27
CA MET A 236 2.46 -23.63 -1.05
C MET A 236 3.47 -22.55 -1.48
N GLY A 237 4.66 -22.51 -0.87
CA GLY A 237 5.72 -21.58 -1.30
C GLY A 237 5.81 -20.27 -0.50
N VAL A 238 5.21 -20.21 0.69
CA VAL A 238 5.41 -19.05 1.61
C VAL A 238 6.90 -18.84 1.91
N ASP A 239 7.66 -19.93 2.05
CA ASP A 239 9.11 -19.85 2.27
C ASP A 239 9.84 -19.17 1.09
N ALA A 240 9.42 -19.44 -0.15
CA ALA A 240 10.01 -18.80 -1.34
C ALA A 240 9.68 -17.31 -1.40
N PHE A 241 8.45 -16.93 -1.06
CA PHE A 241 8.08 -15.52 -0.92
C PHE A 241 8.87 -14.81 0.18
N VAL A 242 8.98 -15.42 1.37
CA VAL A 242 9.76 -14.84 2.47
C VAL A 242 11.23 -14.70 2.07
N GLN A 243 11.80 -15.68 1.38
CA GLN A 243 13.15 -15.58 0.82
C GLN A 243 13.28 -14.41 -0.15
N ALA A 244 12.33 -14.23 -1.06
CA ALA A 244 12.32 -13.10 -2.00
C ALA A 244 12.24 -11.75 -1.29
N ALA A 245 11.31 -11.60 -0.33
CA ALA A 245 11.19 -10.40 0.50
C ALA A 245 12.48 -10.11 1.28
N THR A 246 13.10 -11.13 1.88
CA THR A 246 14.38 -10.94 2.58
C THR A 246 15.54 -10.63 1.64
N ALA A 247 15.55 -11.16 0.41
CA ALA A 247 16.57 -10.85 -0.57
C ALA A 247 16.52 -9.37 -1.00
N LEU A 248 15.29 -8.82 -1.14
CA LEU A 248 15.06 -7.40 -1.42
C LEU A 248 15.49 -6.51 -0.25
N LEU A 249 15.15 -6.87 0.99
CA LEU A 249 15.60 -6.16 2.21
C LEU A 249 17.13 -6.20 2.38
N LYS A 250 17.78 -7.25 1.90
CA LYS A 250 19.24 -7.40 1.89
C LYS A 250 19.95 -6.67 0.74
N GLN A 251 19.18 -6.05 -0.17
CA GLN A 251 19.74 -5.46 -1.39
C GLN A 251 20.50 -6.45 -2.28
N SER A 252 20.09 -7.72 -2.26
CA SER A 252 20.82 -8.84 -2.91
C SER A 252 20.21 -9.29 -4.24
N THR A 253 19.22 -8.55 -4.77
CA THR A 253 18.60 -8.86 -6.06
C THR A 253 19.34 -8.20 -7.22
N ALA A 254 19.17 -8.73 -8.44
CA ALA A 254 19.88 -8.23 -9.62
C ALA A 254 19.64 -6.74 -9.92
N CYS A 255 18.48 -6.19 -9.54
CA CYS A 255 18.17 -4.76 -9.70
C CYS A 255 18.86 -3.86 -8.66
N GLN A 256 19.32 -4.42 -7.54
CA GLN A 256 19.96 -3.71 -6.44
C GLN A 256 21.49 -3.84 -6.46
N GLN A 257 22.00 -4.91 -7.06
CA GLN A 257 23.44 -5.12 -7.25
C GLN A 257 23.92 -4.34 -8.48
N SER A 258 24.56 -3.18 -8.26
CA SER A 258 25.31 -2.50 -9.30
C SER A 258 26.60 -3.27 -9.61
N HIS A 259 26.86 -3.56 -10.89
CA HIS A 259 28.15 -4.08 -11.38
C HIS A 259 29.33 -3.09 -11.21
N GLU A 260 29.21 -2.05 -10.39
CA GLU A 260 30.22 -1.00 -10.22
C GLU A 260 31.17 -1.26 -9.05
N ASP A 261 30.93 -2.30 -8.23
CA ASP A 261 31.75 -2.66 -7.07
C ASP A 261 32.51 -4.00 -7.22
N ASP A 262 32.59 -4.58 -8.43
CA ASP A 262 33.36 -5.81 -8.74
C ASP A 262 34.91 -5.63 -8.66
N ASP A 263 35.42 -4.57 -8.01
CA ASP A 263 36.85 -4.41 -7.70
C ASP A 263 37.20 -4.76 -6.24
N ASP A 264 36.23 -5.00 -5.36
CA ASP A 264 36.44 -5.45 -3.98
C ASP A 264 35.74 -6.80 -3.72
N GLU A 265 36.09 -7.83 -4.52
CA GLU A 265 35.80 -9.23 -4.17
C GLU A 265 36.58 -9.63 -2.89
N GLU A 266 36.08 -9.27 -1.71
CA GLU A 266 36.31 -10.09 -0.51
C GLU A 266 35.18 -11.11 -0.42
N GLU A 267 35.52 -12.38 -0.66
CA GLU A 267 34.64 -13.54 -0.51
C GLU A 267 33.90 -13.50 0.85
N GLU A 268 32.62 -13.09 0.86
CA GLU A 268 31.77 -13.26 2.04
C GLU A 268 31.37 -14.74 2.18
N ASP A 269 32.09 -15.44 3.05
CA ASP A 269 31.73 -16.77 3.57
C ASP A 269 30.27 -16.75 4.06
N GLU A 270 29.41 -17.58 3.44
CA GLU A 270 28.04 -17.88 3.90
C GLU A 270 28.04 -18.51 5.31
N CYS A 271 28.16 -17.67 6.35
CA CYS A 271 27.89 -18.06 7.72
C CYS A 271 26.47 -17.63 8.11
N PRO A 272 25.64 -18.51 8.69
CA PRO A 272 24.34 -18.12 9.21
C PRO A 272 24.54 -17.09 10.33
N PRO A 273 23.70 -16.04 10.44
CA PRO A 273 23.94 -14.94 11.35
C PRO A 273 23.76 -15.42 12.80
N THR A 274 24.87 -15.71 13.47
CA THR A 274 24.93 -15.67 14.92
C THR A 274 25.08 -14.21 15.35
N GLY A 275 23.96 -13.52 15.43
CA GLY A 275 23.67 -12.46 16.41
C GLY A 275 24.57 -11.23 16.54
N ASN A 276 25.50 -10.91 15.62
CA ASN A 276 26.30 -9.67 15.71
C ASN A 276 26.95 -9.19 14.38
N ALA A 277 26.65 -9.80 13.24
CA ALA A 277 27.01 -9.19 11.95
C ALA A 277 25.89 -8.21 11.57
N THR A 278 26.15 -6.91 11.72
CA THR A 278 25.27 -5.85 11.24
C THR A 278 25.25 -5.93 9.72
N MET A 279 24.07 -6.12 9.12
CA MET A 279 23.89 -5.97 7.68
C MET A 279 24.30 -4.54 7.30
N GLU A 280 25.32 -4.40 6.46
CA GLU A 280 25.70 -3.11 5.89
C GLU A 280 24.75 -2.81 4.73
N LEU A 281 23.85 -1.84 4.95
CA LEU A 281 22.95 -1.36 3.91
C LEU A 281 23.65 -0.29 3.08
N GLY A 282 23.54 -0.36 1.75
CA GLY A 282 23.96 0.72 0.87
C GLY A 282 23.34 2.06 1.30
N GLU A 283 24.14 3.13 1.19
CA GLU A 283 23.68 4.49 1.51
C GLU A 283 22.66 5.01 0.49
N ASP A 284 22.66 4.48 -0.74
CA ASP A 284 21.82 4.91 -1.87
C ASP A 284 20.95 3.76 -2.41
N HIS A 285 19.93 3.38 -1.63
CA HIS A 285 18.90 2.45 -2.11
C HIS A 285 17.73 3.22 -2.73
N ASP A 286 17.00 2.53 -3.60
CA ASP A 286 15.88 3.14 -4.30
C ASP A 286 14.64 3.16 -3.39
N GLY A 287 14.23 4.36 -2.97
CA GLY A 287 13.09 4.55 -2.07
C GLY A 287 11.77 4.03 -2.64
N VAL A 288 11.54 4.15 -3.96
CA VAL A 288 10.31 3.65 -4.61
C VAL A 288 10.25 2.13 -4.55
N LEU A 289 11.37 1.46 -4.81
CA LEU A 289 11.49 0.03 -4.66
C LEU A 289 11.25 -0.40 -3.21
N MET A 290 11.90 0.25 -2.24
CA MET A 290 11.79 -0.17 -0.84
C MET A 290 10.41 0.11 -0.23
N ASP A 291 9.72 1.17 -0.67
CA ASP A 291 8.32 1.40 -0.33
C ASP A 291 7.44 0.25 -0.85
N ALA A 292 7.60 -0.15 -2.12
CA ALA A 292 6.87 -1.27 -2.70
C ALA A 292 7.18 -2.61 -1.99
N VAL A 293 8.44 -2.83 -1.58
CA VAL A 293 8.86 -3.99 -0.78
C VAL A 293 8.12 -4.00 0.56
N CYS A 294 8.05 -2.86 1.24
CA CYS A 294 7.34 -2.76 2.51
C CYS A 294 5.83 -2.93 2.35
N ASP A 295 5.21 -2.31 1.37
CA ASP A 295 3.77 -2.47 1.07
C ASP A 295 3.42 -3.94 0.76
N MET A 296 4.30 -4.66 0.06
CA MET A 296 4.18 -6.09 -0.17
C MET A 296 4.24 -6.89 1.15
N ILE A 297 5.21 -6.60 2.02
CA ILE A 297 5.35 -7.26 3.34
C ILE A 297 4.17 -6.92 4.27
N GLU A 298 3.69 -5.68 4.22
CA GLU A 298 2.51 -5.24 4.96
C GLU A 298 1.26 -6.00 4.53
N SER A 299 1.02 -6.10 3.23
CA SER A 299 -0.12 -6.81 2.64
C SER A 299 -0.06 -8.30 3.00
N PHE A 300 1.12 -8.92 2.91
CA PHE A 300 1.38 -10.27 3.40
C PHE A 300 1.05 -10.42 4.89
N SER A 301 1.49 -9.48 5.72
CA SER A 301 1.26 -9.51 7.16
C SER A 301 -0.23 -9.40 7.49
N LYS A 302 -0.93 -8.42 6.89
CA LYS A 302 -2.39 -8.24 7.02
C LYS A 302 -3.15 -9.48 6.54
N ALA A 303 -2.69 -10.13 5.47
CA ALA A 303 -3.28 -11.36 4.96
C ALA A 303 -3.15 -12.54 5.93
N TYR A 304 -1.99 -12.73 6.55
CA TYR A 304 -1.73 -13.84 7.47
C TYR A 304 -2.23 -13.59 8.89
N GLY A 305 -2.39 -12.32 9.28
CA GLY A 305 -2.79 -11.93 10.63
C GLY A 305 -1.85 -12.56 11.68
N PRO A 306 -2.37 -13.12 12.78
CA PRO A 306 -1.54 -13.69 13.85
C PRO A 306 -0.55 -14.77 13.40
N SER A 307 -0.83 -15.45 12.28
CA SER A 307 0.04 -16.48 11.73
C SER A 307 1.32 -15.93 11.09
N VAL A 308 1.42 -14.62 10.83
CA VAL A 308 2.64 -13.99 10.32
C VAL A 308 3.82 -14.17 11.30
N LYS A 309 3.55 -14.37 12.58
CA LYS A 309 4.55 -14.63 13.64
C LYS A 309 5.55 -15.74 13.30
N ALA A 310 5.15 -16.71 12.45
CA ALA A 310 6.03 -17.79 12.01
C ALA A 310 7.19 -17.32 11.10
N TYR A 311 7.07 -16.15 10.48
CA TYR A 311 8.00 -15.63 9.47
C TYR A 311 8.75 -14.38 9.93
N VAL A 312 8.31 -13.74 11.02
CA VAL A 312 8.90 -12.49 11.53
C VAL A 312 10.38 -12.64 11.88
N ASP A 313 10.80 -13.78 12.43
CA ASP A 313 12.21 -14.02 12.77
C ASP A 313 13.12 -14.11 11.53
N ALA A 314 12.57 -14.30 10.34
CA ALA A 314 13.29 -14.22 9.07
C ALA A 314 13.28 -12.81 8.47
N ILE A 315 12.26 -11.98 8.77
CA ILE A 315 12.06 -10.65 8.18
C ILE A 315 12.74 -9.55 9.01
N PHE A 316 12.46 -9.51 10.32
CA PHE A 316 12.93 -8.42 11.21
C PHE A 316 14.43 -8.19 11.21
N PRO A 317 15.31 -9.21 11.18
CA PRO A 317 16.76 -8.97 11.12
C PRO A 317 17.20 -8.12 9.92
N PHE A 318 16.44 -8.14 8.83
CA PHE A 318 16.75 -7.39 7.60
C PHE A 318 15.92 -6.09 7.47
N LEU A 319 14.79 -5.97 8.18
CA LEU A 319 13.99 -4.74 8.21
C LEU A 319 14.47 -3.73 9.27
N LEU A 320 14.86 -4.19 10.46
CA LEU A 320 15.27 -3.33 11.57
C LEU A 320 16.44 -2.38 11.25
N PRO A 321 17.46 -2.76 10.46
CA PRO A 321 18.55 -1.86 10.12
C PRO A 321 18.11 -0.58 9.40
N TYR A 322 16.98 -0.59 8.68
CA TYR A 322 16.41 0.61 8.06
C TYR A 322 15.85 1.62 9.06
N ALA A 323 15.63 1.22 10.33
CA ALA A 323 15.17 2.09 11.41
C ALA A 323 16.32 2.60 12.32
N ALA A 324 17.58 2.42 11.93
CA ALA A 324 18.74 2.89 12.70
C ALA A 324 18.93 4.42 12.62
N ASP A 325 19.60 5.00 13.62
CA ASP A 325 19.79 6.46 13.77
C ASP A 325 20.60 7.11 12.63
N ASP A 326 21.44 6.33 11.97
CA ASP A 326 22.32 6.75 10.89
C ASP A 326 21.69 6.62 9.50
N ARG A 327 20.45 6.11 9.41
CA ARG A 327 19.72 6.00 8.15
C ARG A 327 19.04 7.31 7.75
N PRO A 328 18.81 7.52 6.45
CA PRO A 328 17.96 8.60 5.95
C PRO A 328 16.57 8.59 6.61
N SER A 329 15.97 9.77 6.76
CA SER A 329 14.64 9.90 7.39
C SER A 329 13.57 9.09 6.68
N GLU A 330 13.64 8.99 5.35
CA GLU A 330 12.73 8.20 4.51
C GLU A 330 12.75 6.72 4.91
N ASP A 331 13.93 6.14 5.15
CA ASP A 331 14.09 4.75 5.59
C ASP A 331 13.46 4.53 6.96
N VAL A 332 13.73 5.44 7.90
CA VAL A 332 13.21 5.33 9.26
C VAL A 332 11.69 5.42 9.24
N VAL A 333 11.11 6.31 8.43
CA VAL A 333 9.66 6.42 8.24
C VAL A 333 9.09 5.12 7.67
N MET A 334 9.64 4.65 6.55
CA MET A 334 9.21 3.43 5.86
C MET A 334 9.29 2.19 6.78
N ALA A 335 10.44 1.98 7.41
CA ALA A 335 10.68 0.80 8.25
C ALA A 335 9.80 0.80 9.51
N THR A 336 9.67 1.95 10.18
CA THR A 336 8.81 2.04 11.39
C THR A 336 7.34 1.80 11.07
N GLY A 337 6.85 2.29 9.93
CA GLY A 337 5.50 2.01 9.43
C GLY A 337 5.29 0.51 9.22
N CYS A 338 6.19 -0.11 8.44
CA CYS A 338 6.14 -1.54 8.13
C CYS A 338 6.21 -2.42 9.40
N ILE A 339 7.12 -2.11 10.34
CA ILE A 339 7.22 -2.80 11.63
C ILE A 339 5.90 -2.71 12.41
N ALA A 340 5.30 -1.52 12.46
CA ALA A 340 4.04 -1.33 13.18
C ALA A 340 2.89 -2.14 12.57
N THR A 341 2.82 -2.21 11.24
CA THR A 341 1.86 -3.03 10.52
C THR A 341 2.07 -4.53 10.79
N ILE A 342 3.30 -5.01 10.80
CA ILE A 342 3.62 -6.42 11.11
C ILE A 342 3.20 -6.75 12.56
N ILE A 343 3.50 -5.87 13.51
CA ILE A 343 3.12 -6.02 14.92
C ILE A 343 1.60 -6.03 15.08
N GLU A 344 0.89 -5.15 14.39
CA GLU A 344 -0.58 -5.11 14.40
C GLU A 344 -1.19 -6.40 13.85
N ALA A 345 -0.68 -6.88 12.72
CA ALA A 345 -1.11 -8.13 12.13
C ALA A 345 -0.93 -9.32 13.09
N MET A 346 0.19 -9.38 13.81
CA MET A 346 0.44 -10.42 14.81
C MET A 346 -0.59 -10.43 15.97
N GLY A 347 -1.17 -9.27 16.31
CA GLY A 347 -2.03 -9.14 17.48
C GLY A 347 -1.29 -9.57 18.75
N ALA A 348 -1.96 -10.34 19.62
CA ALA A 348 -1.37 -10.84 20.87
C ALA A 348 -0.13 -11.74 20.66
N ALA A 349 0.10 -12.29 19.46
CA ALA A 349 1.30 -13.06 19.16
C ALA A 349 2.58 -12.20 19.14
N SER A 350 2.44 -10.86 19.15
CA SER A 350 3.54 -9.91 19.25
C SER A 350 4.19 -9.82 20.65
N GLU A 351 3.62 -10.46 21.68
CA GLU A 351 4.11 -10.39 23.07
C GLU A 351 5.64 -10.53 23.22
N PRO A 352 6.34 -11.46 22.52
CA PRO A 352 7.79 -11.61 22.64
C PRO A 352 8.61 -10.38 22.20
N TYR A 353 8.04 -9.51 21.35
CA TYR A 353 8.74 -8.36 20.76
C TYR A 353 8.39 -7.03 21.44
N VAL A 354 7.50 -7.04 22.44
CA VAL A 354 6.96 -5.80 23.02
C VAL A 354 8.06 -4.93 23.63
N GLU A 355 9.03 -5.51 24.34
CA GLU A 355 10.10 -4.75 24.99
C GLU A 355 10.97 -4.03 23.94
N ASP A 356 11.44 -4.77 22.93
CA ASP A 356 12.29 -4.22 21.86
C ASP A 356 11.54 -3.18 21.02
N ALA A 357 10.27 -3.42 20.68
CA ALA A 357 9.46 -2.50 19.90
C ALA A 357 9.13 -1.20 20.66
N VAL A 358 8.88 -1.28 21.98
CA VAL A 358 8.73 -0.09 22.84
C VAL A 358 10.05 0.69 22.89
N SER A 359 11.17 -0.01 23.08
CA SER A 359 12.49 0.63 23.12
C SER A 359 12.81 1.35 21.81
N LEU A 360 12.56 0.72 20.67
CA LEU A 360 12.72 1.34 19.34
C LEU A 360 11.85 2.58 19.20
N ALA A 361 10.55 2.47 19.49
CA ALA A 361 9.61 3.59 19.34
C ALA A 361 9.97 4.77 20.24
N LEU A 362 10.31 4.53 21.51
CA LEU A 362 10.68 5.60 22.44
C LEU A 362 12.02 6.25 22.06
N HIS A 363 12.98 5.45 21.61
CA HIS A 363 14.26 5.95 21.12
C HIS A 363 14.07 6.86 19.92
N LEU A 364 13.37 6.40 18.88
CA LEU A 364 13.14 7.18 17.68
C LEU A 364 12.32 8.44 17.93
N ILE A 365 11.32 8.41 18.84
CA ILE A 365 10.58 9.62 19.23
C ILE A 365 11.50 10.68 19.84
N ASP A 366 12.55 10.27 20.55
CA ASP A 366 13.52 11.16 21.20
C ASP A 366 14.61 11.64 20.24
N THR A 367 15.08 10.79 19.32
CA THR A 367 16.26 11.05 18.49
C THR A 367 15.95 11.64 17.12
N THR A 368 14.80 11.33 16.51
CA THR A 368 14.48 11.80 15.15
C THR A 368 13.87 13.20 15.13
N ASP A 369 14.23 13.99 14.12
CA ASP A 369 13.55 15.24 13.80
C ASP A 369 12.37 15.04 12.82
N GLU A 370 12.20 13.84 12.25
CA GLU A 370 11.16 13.55 11.26
C GLU A 370 9.80 13.27 11.92
N SER A 371 8.88 14.22 11.81
CA SER A 371 7.54 14.08 12.40
C SER A 371 6.77 12.86 11.87
N SER A 372 6.99 12.44 10.63
CA SER A 372 6.34 11.27 10.06
C SER A 372 6.78 9.97 10.77
N ALA A 373 8.07 9.87 11.13
CA ALA A 373 8.59 8.73 11.89
C ALA A 373 8.02 8.72 13.30
N LYS A 374 7.87 9.89 13.94
CA LYS A 374 7.19 10.04 15.24
C LYS A 374 5.72 9.62 15.18
N ALA A 375 5.02 9.92 14.07
CA ALA A 375 3.65 9.46 13.85
C ALA A 375 3.59 7.92 13.82
N ASN A 376 4.48 7.28 13.06
CA ASN A 376 4.58 5.81 12.98
C ASN A 376 4.96 5.18 14.33
N CYS A 377 5.84 5.82 15.10
CA CYS A 377 6.18 5.35 16.45
C CYS A 377 5.00 5.49 17.43
N ALA A 378 4.24 6.58 17.36
CA ALA A 378 3.02 6.73 18.15
C ALA A 378 1.97 5.66 17.79
N TYR A 379 1.82 5.37 16.49
CA TYR A 379 0.99 4.28 15.99
C TYR A 379 1.48 2.91 16.50
N LEU A 380 2.78 2.62 16.45
CA LEU A 380 3.36 1.40 16.99
C LEU A 380 3.07 1.25 18.50
N LEU A 381 3.24 2.31 19.29
CA LEU A 381 2.89 2.29 20.72
C LEU A 381 1.40 2.04 20.96
N ARG A 382 0.52 2.62 20.13
CA ARG A 382 -0.92 2.32 20.15
C ARG A 382 -1.14 0.82 19.98
N VAL A 383 -0.61 0.26 18.89
CA VAL A 383 -0.79 -1.14 18.51
C VAL A 383 -0.28 -2.07 19.61
N LEU A 384 0.90 -1.83 20.17
CA LEU A 384 1.48 -2.65 21.24
C LEU A 384 0.58 -2.71 22.48
N VAL A 385 -0.01 -1.58 22.87
CA VAL A 385 -0.95 -1.53 24.01
C VAL A 385 -2.25 -2.26 23.70
N GLU A 386 -2.77 -2.18 22.47
CA GLU A 386 -3.96 -2.93 22.06
C GLU A 386 -3.73 -4.44 22.00
N CYS A 387 -2.59 -4.86 21.48
CA CYS A 387 -2.25 -6.26 21.31
C CYS A 387 -1.91 -6.94 22.65
N CYS A 388 -1.18 -6.23 23.52
CA CYS A 388 -0.56 -6.79 24.72
C CYS A 388 -0.79 -5.92 25.97
N PRO A 389 -2.03 -5.56 26.35
CA PRO A 389 -2.30 -4.60 27.42
C PRO A 389 -1.76 -5.03 28.79
N SER A 390 -1.64 -6.34 29.05
CA SER A 390 -1.06 -6.88 30.29
C SER A 390 0.42 -6.53 30.48
N ARG A 391 1.15 -6.20 29.41
CA ARG A 391 2.54 -5.74 29.50
C ARG A 391 2.66 -4.31 30.02
N PHE A 392 1.56 -3.57 30.07
CA PHE A 392 1.48 -2.17 30.48
C PHE A 392 0.56 -1.98 31.69
N ASP A 393 0.39 -3.02 32.52
CA ASP A 393 -0.54 -3.05 33.66
C ASP A 393 -0.07 -2.28 34.92
N ASN A 394 1.05 -1.58 34.81
CA ASN A 394 1.67 -0.82 35.88
C ASN A 394 2.20 0.53 35.39
N ALA A 395 2.29 1.50 36.29
CA ALA A 395 2.67 2.86 35.96
C ALA A 395 4.12 2.97 35.42
N SER A 396 5.04 2.11 35.85
CA SER A 396 6.42 2.13 35.32
C SER A 396 6.49 1.76 33.84
N ALA A 397 5.62 0.86 33.37
CA ALA A 397 5.53 0.50 31.96
C ALA A 397 4.74 1.53 31.14
N ALA A 398 3.66 2.10 31.70
CA ALA A 398 2.79 3.02 30.96
C ALA A 398 3.27 4.49 30.93
N ASN A 399 3.96 4.97 31.97
CA ASN A 399 4.35 6.38 32.06
C ASN A 399 5.32 6.82 30.95
N PRO A 400 6.35 6.04 30.56
CA PRO A 400 7.23 6.42 29.46
C PRO A 400 6.47 6.64 28.15
N LEU A 401 5.49 5.77 27.85
CA LEU A 401 4.61 5.91 26.68
C LEU A 401 3.81 7.21 26.75
N LEU A 402 3.13 7.48 27.87
CA LEU A 402 2.37 8.72 28.03
C LEU A 402 3.26 9.96 27.89
N GLN A 403 4.48 9.94 28.42
CA GLN A 403 5.42 11.05 28.30
C GLN A 403 5.82 11.31 26.85
N ALA A 404 6.19 10.26 26.11
CA ALA A 404 6.55 10.37 24.70
C ALA A 404 5.38 10.88 23.85
N LEU A 405 4.18 10.29 24.00
CA LEU A 405 2.99 10.67 23.25
C LEU A 405 2.57 12.13 23.52
N TRP A 406 2.62 12.58 24.77
CA TRP A 406 2.30 13.97 25.10
C TRP A 406 3.44 14.96 24.80
N GLY A 407 4.66 14.47 24.63
CA GLY A 407 5.76 15.23 24.01
C GLY A 407 5.41 15.61 22.56
N ILE A 408 4.95 14.63 21.77
CA ILE A 408 4.50 14.85 20.38
C ILE A 408 3.24 15.73 20.37
N ALA A 409 2.18 15.33 21.06
CA ALA A 409 0.89 16.02 21.01
C ALA A 409 0.94 17.46 21.57
N GLY A 410 1.87 17.73 22.50
CA GLY A 410 2.09 19.03 23.10
C GLY A 410 2.97 19.97 22.27
N SER A 411 3.78 19.43 21.36
CA SER A 411 4.70 20.21 20.52
C SER A 411 3.95 21.09 19.51
N GLN A 412 4.55 22.24 19.18
CA GLN A 412 4.09 23.11 18.09
C GLN A 412 4.86 22.87 16.79
N ASP A 413 5.95 22.13 16.86
CA ASP A 413 6.85 21.86 15.72
C ASP A 413 6.42 20.60 14.95
N GLU A 414 5.58 19.76 15.56
CA GLU A 414 5.12 18.50 14.96
C GLU A 414 3.98 18.72 13.96
N ILE A 415 4.00 17.93 12.87
CA ILE A 415 2.92 17.94 11.89
C ILE A 415 1.59 17.46 12.51
N PRO A 416 0.43 17.92 12.03
CA PRO A 416 -0.86 17.53 12.58
C PRO A 416 -1.12 16.02 12.61
N ALA A 417 -0.61 15.26 11.63
CA ALA A 417 -0.76 13.81 11.58
C ALA A 417 -0.06 13.09 12.75
N ALA A 418 1.13 13.55 13.16
CA ALA A 418 1.83 13.02 14.33
C ALA A 418 1.07 13.33 15.63
N VAL A 419 0.49 14.53 15.74
CA VAL A 419 -0.37 14.91 16.87
C VAL A 419 -1.63 14.05 16.94
N ASP A 420 -2.29 13.81 15.81
CA ASP A 420 -3.49 12.96 15.73
C ASP A 420 -3.16 11.51 16.13
N ASN A 421 -2.05 10.95 15.63
CA ASN A 421 -1.59 9.61 15.98
C ASN A 421 -1.23 9.48 17.48
N ALA A 422 -0.56 10.49 18.06
CA ALA A 422 -0.24 10.49 19.48
C ALA A 422 -1.49 10.61 20.38
N ALA A 423 -2.47 11.42 19.96
CA ALA A 423 -3.77 11.50 20.62
C ALA A 423 -4.54 10.17 20.51
N SER A 424 -4.50 9.50 19.37
CA SER A 424 -5.11 8.19 19.19
C SER A 424 -4.44 7.09 20.02
N ALA A 425 -3.11 7.06 20.09
CA ALA A 425 -2.40 6.15 20.98
C ALA A 425 -2.81 6.35 22.45
N THR A 426 -2.96 7.61 22.86
CA THR A 426 -3.49 7.95 24.20
C THR A 426 -4.93 7.48 24.38
N CYS A 427 -5.78 7.56 23.35
CA CYS A 427 -7.15 7.01 23.36
C CYS A 427 -7.15 5.51 23.70
N THR A 428 -6.22 4.76 23.12
CA THR A 428 -6.02 3.34 23.39
C THR A 428 -5.58 3.10 24.83
N MET A 429 -4.60 3.86 25.34
CA MET A 429 -4.13 3.70 26.72
C MET A 429 -5.29 3.89 27.72
N VAL A 430 -6.14 4.89 27.51
CA VAL A 430 -7.34 5.13 28.35
C VAL A 430 -8.33 3.97 28.32
N ARG A 431 -8.49 3.32 27.16
CA ARG A 431 -9.49 2.25 26.95
C ARG A 431 -8.99 0.86 27.38
N CYS A 432 -7.70 0.60 27.23
CA CYS A 432 -7.12 -0.73 27.42
C CYS A 432 -6.44 -0.92 28.78
N LEU A 433 -6.04 0.17 29.47
CA LEU A 433 -5.34 0.10 30.74
C LEU A 433 -6.23 0.51 31.92
N SER A 434 -5.87 0.07 33.13
CA SER A 434 -6.61 0.38 34.34
C SER A 434 -6.52 1.87 34.70
N PRO A 435 -7.58 2.49 35.25
CA PRO A 435 -7.54 3.85 35.81
C PRO A 435 -6.51 4.06 36.93
N ILE A 436 -5.98 2.98 37.51
CA ILE A 436 -4.87 3.04 38.49
C ILE A 436 -3.54 3.33 37.79
N VAL A 437 -3.40 2.89 36.54
CA VAL A 437 -2.19 3.02 35.73
C VAL A 437 -2.19 4.33 34.97
N VAL A 438 -3.30 4.65 34.32
CA VAL A 438 -3.45 5.90 33.54
C VAL A 438 -4.15 6.95 34.41
N PRO A 439 -3.49 8.09 34.71
CA PRO A 439 -4.07 9.13 35.56
C PRO A 439 -5.17 9.90 34.81
N LEU A 440 -6.38 9.35 34.78
CA LEU A 440 -7.51 9.86 33.98
C LEU A 440 -7.83 11.35 34.23
N LEU A 441 -7.70 11.82 35.47
CA LEU A 441 -7.95 13.22 35.84
C LEU A 441 -7.07 14.21 35.09
N THR A 442 -5.86 13.81 34.70
CA THR A 442 -4.93 14.65 33.95
C THR A 442 -5.03 14.36 32.46
N VAL A 443 -5.12 13.08 32.09
CA VAL A 443 -5.03 12.64 30.69
C VAL A 443 -6.32 12.94 29.91
N VAL A 444 -7.50 12.62 30.48
CA VAL A 444 -8.77 12.72 29.74
C VAL A 444 -9.13 14.15 29.36
N PRO A 445 -9.05 15.16 30.25
CA PRO A 445 -9.37 16.55 29.86
C PRO A 445 -8.53 17.03 28.68
N ALA A 446 -7.21 16.79 28.70
CA ALA A 446 -6.31 17.17 27.61
C ALA A 446 -6.63 16.40 26.32
N LEU A 447 -6.93 15.10 26.44
CA LEU A 447 -7.28 14.26 25.29
C LEU A 447 -8.55 14.75 24.59
N LEU A 448 -9.58 15.14 25.35
CA LEU A 448 -10.84 15.65 24.81
C LEU A 448 -10.67 16.94 23.98
N GLU A 449 -9.63 17.72 24.23
CA GLU A 449 -9.28 18.91 23.44
C GLU A 449 -8.59 18.56 22.11
N ARG A 450 -8.09 17.33 21.97
CA ARG A 450 -7.44 16.81 20.75
C ARG A 450 -8.39 16.02 19.86
N ILE A 451 -9.62 15.74 20.32
CA ILE A 451 -10.64 15.02 19.55
C ILE A 451 -11.67 16.04 18.99
N PRO A 452 -12.08 15.92 17.70
CA PRO A 452 -11.69 14.91 16.71
C PRO A 452 -10.32 15.16 16.07
N MET A 453 -9.79 14.12 15.42
CA MET A 453 -8.55 14.18 14.65
C MET A 453 -8.70 15.16 13.48
N ARG A 454 -7.63 15.89 13.19
CA ARG A 454 -7.63 17.05 12.29
C ARG A 454 -7.33 16.67 10.83
N VAL A 455 -6.30 15.87 10.63
CA VAL A 455 -5.79 15.47 9.31
C VAL A 455 -5.96 13.98 9.13
N ASP A 456 -5.53 13.16 10.10
CA ASP A 456 -5.66 11.72 10.02
C ASP A 456 -7.06 11.27 10.45
N ARG A 457 -7.95 11.16 9.46
CA ARG A 457 -9.36 10.81 9.71
C ARG A 457 -9.53 9.34 10.09
N THR A 458 -8.58 8.48 9.73
CA THR A 458 -8.68 7.04 10.01
C THR A 458 -8.65 6.79 11.53
N GLU A 459 -7.88 7.61 12.24
CA GLU A 459 -7.73 7.60 13.70
C GLU A 459 -8.99 8.08 14.47
N ASN A 460 -9.96 8.72 13.81
CA ASN A 460 -11.24 9.03 14.44
C ASN A 460 -11.99 7.77 14.90
N THR A 461 -11.81 6.63 14.22
CA THR A 461 -12.45 5.37 14.63
C THR A 461 -12.05 5.00 16.05
N ASN A 462 -10.77 5.14 16.40
CA ASN A 462 -10.29 4.85 17.74
C ASN A 462 -10.77 5.89 18.76
N ALA A 463 -10.72 7.17 18.40
CA ALA A 463 -11.22 8.26 19.25
C ALA A 463 -12.70 8.06 19.63
N ILE A 464 -13.55 7.68 18.66
CA ILE A 464 -14.98 7.43 18.87
C ILE A 464 -15.20 6.25 19.82
N ARG A 465 -14.45 5.15 19.66
CA ARG A 465 -14.49 4.01 20.60
C ARG A 465 -14.11 4.43 22.02
N THR A 466 -13.15 5.33 22.17
CA THR A 466 -12.75 5.86 23.48
C THR A 466 -13.78 6.80 24.08
N LEU A 467 -14.44 7.66 23.30
CA LEU A 467 -15.56 8.47 23.80
C LEU A 467 -16.73 7.59 24.27
N ILE A 468 -17.08 6.54 23.52
CA ILE A 468 -18.09 5.56 23.92
C ILE A 468 -17.66 4.89 25.23
N HIS A 469 -16.40 4.45 25.36
CA HIS A 469 -15.88 3.86 26.59
C HIS A 469 -16.00 4.81 27.79
N LEU A 470 -15.66 6.09 27.62
CA LEU A 470 -15.77 7.08 28.70
C LEU A 470 -17.22 7.35 29.11
N LEU A 471 -18.15 7.38 28.15
CA LEU A 471 -19.58 7.59 28.41
C LEU A 471 -20.28 6.36 28.99
N THR A 472 -19.79 5.15 28.75
CA THR A 472 -20.49 3.92 29.15
C THR A 472 -19.81 3.16 30.29
N VAL A 473 -18.49 3.02 30.24
CA VAL A 473 -17.69 2.26 31.22
C VAL A 473 -17.18 3.19 32.33
N GLN A 474 -16.62 4.35 31.97
CA GLN A 474 -16.12 5.34 32.94
C GLN A 474 -17.16 6.42 33.28
N ARG A 475 -18.45 6.06 33.27
CA ARG A 475 -19.55 7.04 33.37
C ARG A 475 -19.49 7.91 34.62
N GLU A 476 -19.16 7.33 35.77
CA GLU A 476 -19.02 8.05 37.05
C GLU A 476 -17.88 9.07 36.99
N PHE A 477 -16.71 8.66 36.49
CA PHE A 477 -15.59 9.57 36.25
C PHE A 477 -16.00 10.71 35.30
N THR A 478 -16.66 10.37 34.20
CA THR A 478 -17.14 11.34 33.21
C THR A 478 -18.09 12.36 33.83
N THR A 479 -19.10 11.92 34.58
CA THR A 479 -20.08 12.81 35.22
C THR A 479 -19.44 13.70 36.27
N THR A 480 -18.54 13.15 37.09
CA THR A 480 -18.01 13.86 38.26
C THR A 480 -16.89 14.82 37.89
N HIS A 481 -16.05 14.49 36.92
CA HIS A 481 -14.80 15.21 36.68
C HIS A 481 -14.73 15.95 35.36
N VAL A 482 -15.38 15.44 34.31
CA VAL A 482 -15.19 15.96 32.94
C VAL A 482 -16.48 16.20 32.15
N CYS A 483 -17.64 16.23 32.79
CA CYS A 483 -18.93 16.25 32.10
C CYS A 483 -19.02 17.36 31.04
N VAL A 484 -18.72 18.60 31.41
CA VAL A 484 -18.76 19.75 30.48
C VAL A 484 -17.78 19.60 29.32
N ALA A 485 -16.56 19.13 29.59
CA ALA A 485 -15.54 18.90 28.57
C ALA A 485 -15.95 17.76 27.61
N MET A 486 -16.54 16.70 28.17
CA MET A 486 -17.05 15.56 27.41
C MET A 486 -18.19 15.98 26.48
N VAL A 487 -19.21 16.67 26.99
CA VAL A 487 -20.33 17.16 26.17
C VAL A 487 -19.84 18.11 25.08
N ARG A 488 -18.87 18.98 25.39
CA ARG A 488 -18.23 19.83 24.39
C ARG A 488 -17.54 19.02 23.29
N CYS A 489 -16.75 18.01 23.67
CA CYS A 489 -16.05 17.14 22.73
C CYS A 489 -17.04 16.40 21.82
N VAL A 490 -18.09 15.79 22.38
CA VAL A 490 -19.15 15.14 21.60
C VAL A 490 -19.78 16.12 20.61
N ALA A 491 -20.12 17.34 21.05
CA ALA A 491 -20.69 18.35 20.16
C ALA A 491 -19.73 18.73 19.02
N THR A 492 -18.44 18.87 19.32
CA THR A 492 -17.40 19.14 18.31
C THR A 492 -17.30 18.00 17.30
N VAL A 493 -17.29 16.74 17.76
CA VAL A 493 -17.26 15.55 16.90
C VAL A 493 -18.46 15.50 15.96
N LEU A 494 -19.67 15.76 16.47
CA LEU A 494 -20.89 15.75 15.67
C LEU A 494 -20.93 16.89 14.64
N ALA A 495 -20.31 18.04 14.97
CA ALA A 495 -20.18 19.18 14.07
C ALA A 495 -19.05 19.02 13.04
N ALA A 496 -18.08 18.14 13.29
CA ALA A 496 -16.87 18.04 12.47
C ALA A 496 -17.13 17.38 11.11
N LEU A 497 -16.48 17.93 10.08
CA LEU A 497 -16.47 17.37 8.72
C LEU A 497 -15.40 16.28 8.55
N THR A 498 -14.45 16.18 9.49
CA THR A 498 -13.39 15.17 9.50
C THR A 498 -13.86 13.82 10.03
N VAL A 499 -15.06 13.77 10.62
CA VAL A 499 -15.66 12.56 11.19
C VAL A 499 -16.78 12.07 10.27
N GLU A 500 -16.76 10.79 9.94
CA GLU A 500 -17.76 10.20 9.06
C GLU A 500 -19.14 10.12 9.73
N GLU A 501 -20.20 10.20 8.94
CA GLU A 501 -21.57 10.15 9.47
C GLU A 501 -21.90 8.82 10.15
N GLU A 502 -21.28 7.71 9.71
CA GLU A 502 -21.42 6.42 10.39
C GLU A 502 -20.81 6.43 11.79
N GLN A 503 -19.61 6.99 11.93
CA GLN A 503 -18.93 7.16 13.22
C GLN A 503 -19.73 8.06 14.17
N LYS A 504 -20.34 9.15 13.67
CA LYS A 504 -21.22 10.03 14.45
C LYS A 504 -22.44 9.27 14.98
N ARG A 505 -23.13 8.53 14.10
CA ARG A 505 -24.29 7.70 14.48
C ARG A 505 -23.90 6.65 15.52
N LEU A 506 -22.74 6.03 15.35
CA LEU A 506 -22.20 5.05 16.30
C LEU A 506 -21.99 5.67 17.69
N LEU A 507 -21.34 6.85 17.77
CA LEU A 507 -21.14 7.58 19.01
C LEU A 507 -22.47 7.92 19.70
N VAL A 508 -23.45 8.40 18.94
CA VAL A 508 -24.77 8.77 19.49
C VAL A 508 -25.51 7.55 20.02
N ALA A 509 -25.56 6.47 19.23
CA ALA A 509 -26.33 5.28 19.56
C ALA A 509 -25.72 4.51 20.75
N GLN A 510 -24.39 4.37 20.79
CA GLN A 510 -23.71 3.52 21.78
C GLN A 510 -23.16 4.28 22.98
N GLY A 511 -22.84 5.56 22.84
CA GLY A 511 -22.26 6.38 23.91
C GLY A 511 -23.25 7.39 24.48
N VAL A 512 -23.73 8.32 23.65
CA VAL A 512 -24.47 9.50 24.10
C VAL A 512 -25.87 9.15 24.62
N THR A 513 -26.63 8.35 23.86
CA THR A 513 -28.02 8.01 24.24
C THR A 513 -28.07 7.28 25.58
N PRO A 514 -27.27 6.21 25.82
CA PRO A 514 -27.24 5.55 27.13
C PRO A 514 -26.82 6.48 28.27
N PHE A 515 -25.88 7.40 28.02
CA PHE A 515 -25.44 8.36 29.02
C PHE A 515 -26.54 9.36 29.41
N ILE A 516 -27.28 9.88 28.43
CA ILE A 516 -28.41 10.80 28.67
C ILE A 516 -29.53 10.13 29.44
N ASP A 517 -29.79 8.84 29.17
CA ASP A 517 -30.84 8.10 29.87
C ASP A 517 -30.60 8.00 31.37
N GLU A 518 -29.33 7.97 31.80
CA GLU A 518 -28.93 7.88 33.21
C GLU A 518 -28.62 9.26 33.83
N PHE A 519 -27.91 10.14 33.12
CA PHE A 519 -27.36 11.41 33.62
C PHE A 519 -27.93 12.64 32.90
N ARG A 520 -29.25 12.63 32.70
CA ARG A 520 -29.97 13.66 31.93
C ARG A 520 -29.74 15.09 32.45
N ASN A 521 -29.67 15.26 33.77
CA ASN A 521 -29.57 16.59 34.38
C ASN A 521 -28.16 17.16 34.19
N GLU A 522 -27.15 16.34 34.43
CA GLU A 522 -25.74 16.67 34.25
C GLU A 522 -25.46 17.01 32.79
N TRP A 523 -26.00 16.22 31.85
CA TRP A 523 -25.93 16.49 30.41
C TRP A 523 -26.55 17.84 30.06
N ARG A 524 -27.76 18.12 30.56
CA ARG A 524 -28.46 19.41 30.36
C ARG A 524 -27.65 20.61 30.84
N GLU A 525 -27.13 20.51 32.06
CA GLU A 525 -26.32 21.57 32.67
C GLU A 525 -25.01 21.80 31.90
N ALA A 526 -24.41 20.74 31.37
CA ALA A 526 -23.25 20.84 30.49
C ALA A 526 -23.61 21.46 29.12
N CYS A 527 -24.71 21.03 28.49
CA CYS A 527 -25.19 21.59 27.23
C CYS A 527 -25.46 23.10 27.34
N ALA A 528 -26.01 23.56 28.46
CA ALA A 528 -26.30 24.97 28.70
C ALA A 528 -25.05 25.87 28.68
N GLN A 529 -23.86 25.29 28.89
CA GLN A 529 -22.57 25.99 28.89
C GLN A 529 -21.90 26.03 27.50
N LEU A 530 -22.49 25.39 26.49
CA LEU A 530 -21.92 25.33 25.15
C LEU A 530 -22.33 26.55 24.29
N PRO A 531 -21.47 26.97 23.34
CA PRO A 531 -21.83 27.88 22.26
C PRO A 531 -23.05 27.42 21.47
N MET A 532 -23.75 28.34 20.79
CA MET A 532 -24.99 28.05 20.07
C MET A 532 -24.77 27.05 18.92
N GLU A 533 -23.62 27.14 18.25
CA GLU A 533 -23.25 26.30 17.11
C GLU A 533 -23.12 24.83 17.55
N LEU A 534 -22.42 24.58 18.66
CA LEU A 534 -22.23 23.25 19.21
C LEU A 534 -23.54 22.66 19.78
N ARG A 535 -24.39 23.49 20.39
CA ARG A 535 -25.74 23.04 20.79
C ARG A 535 -26.58 22.63 19.59
N SER A 536 -26.53 23.40 18.50
CA SER A 536 -27.27 23.08 17.27
C SER A 536 -26.83 21.74 16.67
N ALA A 537 -25.53 21.40 16.75
CA ALA A 537 -25.02 20.11 16.32
C ALA A 537 -25.57 18.95 17.16
N LEU A 538 -25.69 19.12 18.48
CA LEU A 538 -26.33 18.15 19.37
C LEU A 538 -27.83 17.99 19.06
N GLU A 539 -28.56 19.10 18.85
CA GLU A 539 -29.98 19.09 18.53
C GLU A 539 -30.25 18.36 17.21
N HIS A 540 -29.46 18.64 16.18
CA HIS A 540 -29.58 18.02 14.87
C HIS A 540 -29.42 16.50 14.91
N ASN A 541 -28.59 16.01 15.83
CA ASN A 541 -28.30 14.59 16.02
C ASN A 541 -29.20 13.92 17.08
N GLY A 542 -30.22 14.61 17.59
CA GLY A 542 -31.15 14.06 18.59
C GLY A 542 -30.56 13.91 19.99
N CYS A 543 -29.44 14.57 20.29
CA CYS A 543 -28.72 14.50 21.56
C CYS A 543 -29.19 15.56 22.58
N CYS A 544 -30.20 16.37 22.24
CA CYS A 544 -30.73 17.39 23.14
C CYS A 544 -31.93 16.87 23.93
N CYS A 545 -31.85 17.05 25.24
CA CYS A 545 -32.98 16.94 26.14
C CYS A 545 -32.96 18.15 27.03
#